data_AF-A0A432XQZ2-F1
#
_entry.id   AF-A0A432XQZ2-F1
#
_cell.length_a   1.000
_cell.length_b   1.000
_cell.length_c   1.000
_cell.angle_alpha   90.00
_cell.angle_beta   90.00
_cell.angle_gamma   90.00
#
_symmetry.space_group_name_H-M   'P 1'
#
loop_
_entity.id
_entity.type
_entity.pdbx_description
1 polymer ?
#
loop_
_entity_poly.entity_id
_entity_poly.type
_entity_poly.pdbx_seq_one_letter_code
_entity_poly.pdbx_strand_id
1 'polypeptide(L)'
;MRDPLLNDIENTIADTIEAFTQYRPTEDDFNKPLKNFGLTSVQGMLLIGKLEDIYSIDVDHDSLAGNQTLSAFAYRFYELARG
;
A
#
# COMPACT_ATOMS: atom_id res chain seq x y z
N MET A 1 21.34 1.54 -2.80
CA MET A 1 20.54 2.16 -1.73
C MET A 1 19.09 2.13 -2.19
N ARG A 2 18.18 1.65 -1.34
CA ARG A 2 16.73 1.66 -1.62
C ARG A 2 16.22 3.11 -1.50
N ASP A 3 15.29 3.51 -2.36
CA ASP A 3 14.81 4.90 -2.41
C ASP A 3 14.06 5.28 -1.11
N PRO A 4 14.36 6.43 -0.48
CA PRO A 4 13.70 6.84 0.76
C PRO A 4 12.18 6.95 0.65
N LEU A 5 11.67 7.40 -0.51
CA LEU A 5 10.23 7.57 -0.72
C LEU A 5 9.52 6.20 -0.78
N LEU A 6 10.13 5.22 -1.44
CA LEU A 6 9.56 3.87 -1.50
C LEU A 6 9.49 3.25 -0.09
N ASN A 7 10.53 3.42 0.72
CA ASN A 7 10.52 2.92 2.10
C ASN A 7 9.43 3.60 2.95
N ASP A 8 9.19 4.89 2.75
CA ASP A 8 8.14 5.64 3.46
C ASP A 8 6.74 5.15 3.09
N ILE A 9 6.51 4.90 1.80
CA ILE A 9 5.25 4.32 1.29
C ILE A 9 5.03 2.92 1.88
N GLU A 10 6.04 2.05 1.85
CA GLU A 10 5.97 0.70 2.43
C GLU A 10 5.64 0.76 3.93
N ASN A 11 6.32 1.63 4.69
CA ASN A 11 6.01 1.81 6.11
C ASN A 11 4.59 2.33 6.35
N THR A 12 4.13 3.29 5.55
CA THR A 12 2.76 3.83 5.64
C THR A 12 1.72 2.75 5.40
N ILE A 13 1.95 1.87 4.43
CA ILE A 13 1.10 0.71 4.15
C ILE A 13 1.11 -0.23 5.36
N ALA A 14 2.28 -0.58 5.87
CA ALA A 14 2.41 -1.50 7.00
C ALA A 14 1.71 -0.97 8.26
N ASP A 15 1.92 0.31 8.61
CA ASP A 15 1.29 0.97 9.76
C ASP A 15 -0.25 1.02 9.60
N THR A 16 -0.73 1.23 8.38
CA THR A 16 -2.18 1.30 8.12
C THR A 16 -2.82 -0.09 8.17
N ILE A 17 -2.14 -1.12 7.67
CA ILE A 17 -2.58 -2.52 7.83
C ILE A 17 -2.59 -2.91 9.31
N GLU A 18 -1.55 -2.55 10.07
CA GLU A 18 -1.47 -2.77 11.52
C GLU A 18 -2.65 -2.12 12.25
N ALA A 19 -2.97 -0.86 11.92
CA ALA A 19 -4.11 -0.16 12.51
C ALA A 19 -5.45 -0.88 12.26
N PHE A 20 -5.64 -1.44 11.07
CA PHE A 20 -6.89 -2.11 10.70
C PHE A 20 -7.01 -3.55 11.19
N THR A 21 -5.89 -4.26 11.33
CA THR A 21 -5.87 -5.72 11.47
C THR A 21 -5.19 -6.18 12.76
N GLN A 22 -4.54 -5.26 13.49
CA GLN A 22 -3.65 -5.56 14.61
C GLN A 22 -2.46 -6.45 14.22
N TYR A 23 -2.15 -6.52 12.92
CA TYR A 23 -1.02 -7.25 12.35
C TYR A 23 -0.17 -6.31 11.50
N ARG A 24 1.11 -6.15 11.87
CA ARG A 24 2.07 -5.37 11.08
C ARG A 24 2.76 -6.27 10.05
N PRO A 25 2.63 -6.00 8.74
CA PRO A 25 3.42 -6.69 7.72
C PRO A 25 4.92 -6.50 7.94
N THR A 26 5.66 -7.60 7.82
CA THR A 26 7.13 -7.63 7.82
C THR A 26 7.68 -7.60 6.39
N GLU A 27 9.00 -7.47 6.21
CA GLU A 27 9.61 -7.48 4.86
C GLU A 27 9.24 -8.74 4.04
N ASP A 28 9.13 -9.91 4.68
CA ASP A 28 8.72 -11.16 4.02
C ASP A 28 7.27 -11.13 3.54
N ASP A 29 6.43 -10.36 4.22
CA ASP A 29 5.03 -10.19 3.87
C ASP A 29 4.83 -9.32 2.64
N PHE A 30 5.81 -8.49 2.27
CA PHE A 30 5.66 -7.60 1.14
C PHE A 30 5.51 -8.33 -0.21
N ASN A 31 5.97 -9.58 -0.28
CA ASN A 31 5.77 -10.46 -1.42
C ASN A 31 4.39 -11.16 -1.43
N LYS A 32 3.55 -10.94 -0.42
CA LYS A 32 2.21 -11.54 -0.33
C LYS A 32 1.13 -10.60 -0.88
N PRO A 33 0.06 -11.14 -1.48
CA PRO A 33 -1.08 -10.36 -1.93
C PRO A 33 -1.74 -9.53 -0.83
N LEU A 34 -2.15 -8.29 -1.13
CA LEU A 34 -2.84 -7.39 -0.19
C LEU A 34 -4.09 -8.03 0.48
N LYS A 35 -4.82 -8.87 -0.26
CA LYS A 35 -6.00 -9.59 0.27
C LYS A 35 -5.68 -10.56 1.41
N ASN A 36 -4.43 -10.99 1.55
CA ASN A 36 -4.03 -11.94 2.58
C ASN A 36 -3.95 -11.30 3.97
N PHE A 37 -4.00 -9.97 4.05
CA PHE A 37 -3.90 -9.22 5.31
C PHE A 37 -5.26 -8.96 5.95
N GLY A 38 -6.33 -9.60 5.48
CA GLY A 38 -7.65 -9.48 6.12
C GLY A 38 -8.31 -8.10 5.96
N LEU A 39 -7.85 -7.29 5.01
CA LEU A 39 -8.49 -6.03 4.66
C LEU A 39 -9.83 -6.31 3.98
N THR A 40 -10.89 -5.69 4.49
CA THR A 40 -12.16 -5.58 3.77
C THR A 40 -12.02 -4.64 2.58
N SER A 41 -12.94 -4.71 1.61
CA SER A 41 -12.95 -3.78 0.47
C SER A 41 -13.01 -2.32 0.90
N VAL A 42 -13.73 -2.02 2.00
CA VAL A 42 -13.81 -0.66 2.57
C VAL A 42 -12.46 -0.22 3.14
N GLN A 43 -11.79 -1.08 3.90
CA GLN A 43 -10.46 -0.77 4.43
C GLN A 43 -9.40 -0.63 3.34
N GLY A 44 -9.51 -1.42 2.26
CA GLY A 44 -8.68 -1.27 1.07
C GLY A 44 -8.84 0.11 0.43
N MET A 45 -10.07 0.57 0.25
CA MET A 45 -10.34 1.92 -0.25
C MET A 45 -9.82 3.02 0.70
N LEU A 46 -9.97 2.86 2.02
CA LEU A 46 -9.43 3.81 2.99
C LEU A 46 -7.90 3.87 2.99
N LEU A 47 -7.22 2.73 2.80
CA LEU A 47 -5.77 2.67 2.63
C LEU A 47 -5.35 3.46 1.38
N ILE A 48 -6.03 3.24 0.25
CA ILE A 48 -5.75 3.94 -1.00
C ILE A 48 -5.93 5.45 -0.83
N GLY A 49 -7.09 5.89 -0.34
CA GLY A 49 -7.36 7.32 -0.13
C GLY A 49 -6.37 7.98 0.82
N LYS A 50 -5.94 7.28 1.88
CA LYS A 50 -4.90 7.79 2.77
C LYS A 50 -3.56 7.98 2.07
N LEU A 51 -3.17 7.08 1.17
CA LEU A 51 -1.94 7.20 0.40
C LEU A 51 -2.05 8.33 -0.65
N GLU A 52 -3.21 8.47 -1.30
CA GLU A 52 -3.51 9.59 -2.20
C GLU A 52 -3.36 10.93 -1.47
N ASP A 53 -3.94 11.06 -0.28
CA ASP A 53 -3.83 12.27 0.55
C ASP A 53 -2.39 12.57 0.98
N ILE A 54 -1.64 11.56 1.46
CA ILE A 54 -0.27 11.74 1.96
C ILE A 54 0.69 12.14 0.84
N TYR A 55 0.59 11.47 -0.31
CA TYR A 55 1.53 11.65 -1.41
C TYR A 55 1.03 12.63 -2.48
N SER A 56 -0.17 13.19 -2.32
CA SER A 56 -0.80 14.11 -3.28
C SER A 56 -0.90 13.53 -4.69
N ILE A 57 -1.30 12.26 -4.79
CA ILE A 57 -1.47 11.53 -6.04
C ILE A 57 -2.93 11.14 -6.26
N ASP A 58 -3.30 10.90 -7.52
CA ASP A 58 -4.60 10.38 -7.91
C ASP A 58 -4.40 9.00 -8.53
N VAL A 59 -5.03 7.95 -7.97
CA VAL A 59 -4.88 6.59 -8.46
C VAL A 59 -6.18 6.13 -9.10
N ASP A 60 -6.06 5.45 -10.25
CA ASP A 60 -7.18 4.70 -10.78
C ASP A 60 -7.42 3.46 -9.91
N HIS A 61 -8.48 3.47 -9.10
CA HIS A 61 -8.79 2.38 -8.17
C HIS A 61 -9.09 1.06 -8.90
N ASP A 62 -9.55 1.12 -10.16
CA ASP A 62 -9.75 -0.08 -10.98
C ASP A 62 -8.41 -0.71 -11.37
N SER A 63 -7.36 0.09 -11.54
CA SER A 63 -5.99 -0.39 -11.79
C SER A 63 -5.35 -1.08 -10.57
N LEU A 64 -5.89 -0.82 -9.38
CA LEU A 64 -5.47 -1.45 -8.12
C LEU A 64 -6.27 -2.72 -7.79
N ALA A 65 -7.34 -3.00 -8.53
CA ALA A 65 -8.14 -4.19 -8.36
C ALA A 65 -7.34 -5.44 -8.78
N GLY A 66 -6.93 -6.27 -7.82
CA GLY A 66 -6.23 -7.52 -8.14
C GLY A 66 -5.52 -8.21 -6.96
N ASN A 67 -4.91 -9.36 -7.26
CA ASN A 67 -4.06 -10.12 -6.32
C ASN A 67 -2.62 -9.57 -6.25
N GLN A 68 -2.44 -8.26 -6.37
CA GLN A 68 -1.10 -7.65 -6.32
C GLN A 68 -0.47 -7.80 -4.94
N THR A 69 0.85 -7.98 -4.92
CA THR A 69 1.64 -8.04 -3.69
C THR A 69 1.73 -6.65 -3.05
N LEU A 70 2.02 -6.56 -1.75
CA LEU A 70 2.24 -5.26 -1.11
C LEU A 70 3.39 -4.49 -1.77
N SER A 71 4.46 -5.18 -2.21
CA SER A 71 5.56 -4.53 -2.95
C SER A 71 5.07 -3.91 -4.25
N ALA A 72 4.27 -4.65 -5.04
CA ALA A 72 3.76 -4.14 -6.30
C ALA A 72 2.80 -2.97 -6.07
N PHE A 73 1.95 -3.09 -5.04
CA PHE A 73 1.06 -2.02 -4.59
C PHE A 73 1.86 -0.77 -4.21
N ALA A 74 2.82 -0.88 -3.28
CA ALA A 74 3.68 0.23 -2.86
C ALA A 74 4.43 0.87 -4.04
N TYR A 75 4.95 0.04 -4.94
CA TYR A 75 5.69 0.53 -6.11
C TYR A 75 4.82 1.35 -7.05
N ARG A 76 3.52 1.04 -7.19
CA ARG A 76 2.59 1.88 -7.99
C ARG A 76 2.45 3.29 -7.44
N PHE A 77 2.26 3.42 -6.13
CA PHE A 77 2.18 4.74 -5.48
C PHE A 77 3.52 5.49 -5.61
N TYR A 78 4.63 4.78 -5.53
CA TYR A 78 5.96 5.34 -5.73
C TYR A 78 6.18 5.85 -7.16
N GLU A 79 5.74 5.12 -8.19
CA GLU A 79 5.83 5.57 -9.58
C GLU A 79 5.01 6.85 -9.81
N LEU A 80 3.80 6.90 -9.25
CA LEU A 80 2.91 8.05 -9.36
C LEU A 80 3.43 9.27 -8.61
N ALA A 81 4.00 9.08 -7.42
CA ALA A 81 4.56 10.17 -6.61
C ALA A 81 5.86 10.76 -7.20
N ARG A 82 6.49 10.06 -8.16
CA ARG A 82 7.70 10.51 -8.86
C ARG A 82 7.45 11.11 -10.24
N GLY A 83 6.28 10.85 -10.83
CA GLY A 83 5.86 11.35 -12.14
C GLY A 83 5.32 12.77 -12.05
#